data_AF-A0A357JJC0-F1
#
_entry.id   AF-A0A357JJC0-F1
#
_cell.length_a   1.000
_cell.length_b   1.000
_cell.length_c   1.000
_cell.angle_alpha   90.00
_cell.angle_beta   90.00
_cell.angle_gamma   90.00
#
_symmetry.space_group_name_H-M   'P 1'
#
loop_
_entity.id
_entity.type
_entity.pdbx_description
1 polymer ?
#
loop_
_entity_poly.entity_id
_entity_poly.type
_entity_poly.pdbx_seq_one_letter_code
_entity_poly.pdbx_strand_id
1 'polypeptide(L)'
;FSVLEMGSKNRDILTESWAEGVETIVTNDRYFGLDANYQSSNSNNARWNSSRQRQSITGMNEYTPIVEDLIDTLNQNITPNIPGIQPIDRVNGYNLNQIQTSLDNCRNIDCWEDNLRNNYTNSTENNLTELFNYVREVRNNM
;
A
#
# COMPACT_ATOMS: atom_id res chain seq x y z
N PHE A 1 -26.65 0.32 3.67
CA PHE A 1 -25.34 -0.27 3.98
C PHE A 1 -25.30 -0.65 5.45
N SER A 2 -25.00 -1.91 5.77
CA SER A 2 -25.03 -2.41 7.16
C SER A 2 -23.65 -2.30 7.81
N VAL A 3 -23.60 -2.17 9.15
CA VAL A 3 -22.33 -2.12 9.92
C VAL A 3 -21.51 -3.41 9.76
N LEU A 4 -22.19 -4.56 9.59
CA LEU A 4 -21.54 -5.87 9.40
C LEU A 4 -20.80 -5.95 8.06
N GLU A 5 -21.40 -5.43 7.00
CA GLU A 5 -20.80 -5.38 5.65
C GLU A 5 -19.55 -4.50 5.62
N MET A 6 -19.62 -3.31 6.24
CA MET A 6 -18.47 -2.41 6.36
C MET A 6 -17.35 -3.02 7.21
N GLY A 7 -17.71 -3.80 8.25
CA GLY A 7 -16.75 -4.56 9.05
C GLY A 7 -16.01 -5.63 8.24
N SER A 8 -16.71 -6.36 7.35
CA SER A 8 -16.09 -7.36 6.46
C SER A 8 -15.09 -6.71 5.52
N LYS A 9 -15.51 -5.67 4.80
CA LYS A 9 -14.65 -4.96 3.83
C LYS A 9 -13.38 -4.40 4.45
N ASN A 10 -13.47 -3.87 5.69
CA ASN A 10 -12.27 -3.43 6.41
C ASN A 10 -11.33 -4.59 6.74
N ARG A 11 -11.87 -5.75 7.19
CA ARG A 11 -11.04 -6.91 7.51
C ARG A 11 -10.34 -7.46 6.26
N ASP A 12 -11.07 -7.51 5.15
CA ASP A 12 -10.56 -8.02 3.88
C ASP A 12 -9.42 -7.11 3.38
N ILE A 13 -9.61 -5.79 3.36
CA ILE A 13 -8.53 -4.85 3.00
C ILE A 13 -7.30 -5.01 3.90
N LEU A 14 -7.46 -5.01 5.23
CA LEU A 14 -6.32 -5.13 6.13
C LEU A 14 -5.55 -6.45 5.92
N THR A 15 -6.28 -7.54 5.66
CA THR A 15 -5.67 -8.87 5.49
C THR A 15 -4.97 -8.99 4.14
N GLU A 16 -5.65 -8.65 3.05
CA GLU A 16 -5.14 -8.81 1.69
C GLU A 16 -4.02 -7.81 1.39
N SER A 17 -4.16 -6.55 1.79
CA SER A 17 -3.09 -5.55 1.64
C SER A 17 -1.81 -5.97 2.36
N TRP A 18 -1.91 -6.54 3.57
CA TRP A 18 -0.75 -7.05 4.30
C TRP A 18 -0.13 -8.28 3.61
N ALA A 19 -0.95 -9.28 3.28
CA ALA A 19 -0.48 -10.51 2.66
C ALA A 19 0.28 -10.24 1.35
N GLU A 20 -0.30 -9.42 0.48
CA GLU A 20 0.29 -9.06 -0.81
C GLU A 20 1.51 -8.16 -0.69
N GLY A 21 1.47 -7.21 0.25
CA GLY A 21 2.60 -6.36 0.57
C GLY A 21 3.82 -7.16 1.01
N VAL A 22 3.62 -8.09 1.94
CA VAL A 22 4.68 -8.99 2.40
C VAL A 22 5.18 -9.87 1.27
N GLU A 23 4.30 -10.47 0.47
CA GLU A 23 4.69 -11.27 -0.69
C GLU A 23 5.60 -10.46 -1.62
N THR A 24 5.17 -9.24 -1.98
CA THR A 24 5.88 -8.37 -2.91
C THR A 24 7.27 -8.02 -2.37
N ILE A 25 7.35 -7.52 -1.14
CA ILE A 25 8.62 -7.05 -0.57
C ILE A 25 9.57 -8.22 -0.30
N VAL A 26 9.11 -9.27 0.38
CA VAL A 26 9.98 -10.40 0.77
C VAL A 26 10.45 -11.18 -0.45
N THR A 27 9.59 -11.40 -1.45
CA THR A 27 9.99 -12.10 -2.69
C THR A 27 11.05 -11.30 -3.42
N ASN A 28 10.83 -10.00 -3.60
CA ASN A 28 11.78 -9.17 -4.32
C ASN A 28 13.13 -9.06 -3.59
N ASP A 29 13.14 -8.87 -2.28
CA ASP A 29 14.38 -8.83 -1.49
C ASP A 29 15.12 -10.17 -1.51
N ARG A 30 14.38 -11.29 -1.46
CA ARG A 30 14.97 -12.64 -1.49
C ARG A 30 15.65 -12.95 -2.82
N TYR A 31 15.04 -12.55 -3.93
CA TYR A 31 15.46 -12.95 -5.28
C TYR A 31 16.22 -11.86 -6.07
N PHE A 32 16.40 -10.66 -5.50
CA PHE A 32 17.11 -9.53 -6.13
C PHE A 32 18.47 -9.89 -6.75
N GLY A 33 19.27 -10.72 -6.07
CA GLY A 33 20.60 -11.14 -6.55
C GLY A 33 20.59 -12.33 -7.51
N LEU A 34 19.42 -12.89 -7.80
CA LEU A 34 19.27 -14.11 -8.60
C LEU A 34 18.69 -13.84 -9.99
N ASP A 35 17.81 -12.84 -10.12
CA ASP A 35 17.22 -12.43 -11.39
C ASP A 35 16.91 -10.93 -11.36
N ALA A 36 17.26 -10.23 -12.45
CA ALA A 36 17.11 -8.78 -12.58
C ALA A 36 15.64 -8.29 -12.58
N ASN A 37 14.68 -9.18 -12.78
CA ASN A 37 13.25 -8.88 -12.69
C ASN A 37 12.81 -8.58 -11.24
N TYR A 38 13.55 -9.04 -10.23
CA TYR A 38 13.29 -8.72 -8.84
C TYR A 38 14.04 -7.46 -8.43
N GLN A 39 13.38 -6.55 -7.71
CA GLN A 39 13.96 -5.26 -7.30
C GLN A 39 13.82 -5.10 -5.79
N SER A 40 14.94 -5.01 -5.07
CA SER A 40 14.93 -4.90 -3.60
C SER A 40 14.05 -3.73 -3.13
N SER A 41 13.51 -3.84 -1.92
CA SER A 41 12.84 -2.76 -1.18
C SER A 41 13.69 -1.48 -1.06
N ASN A 42 15.02 -1.59 -1.15
CA ASN A 42 15.95 -0.45 -1.15
C ASN A 42 16.18 0.17 -2.54
N SER A 43 15.58 -0.41 -3.59
CA SER A 43 15.65 0.09 -4.97
C SER A 43 14.46 1.00 -5.26
N ASN A 44 14.68 2.01 -6.11
CA ASN A 44 13.61 2.91 -6.61
C ASN A 44 12.95 2.36 -7.89
N ASN A 45 13.27 1.13 -8.29
CA ASN A 45 12.70 0.49 -9.47
C ASN A 45 11.41 -0.24 -9.13
N ALA A 46 10.53 -0.33 -10.12
CA ALA A 46 9.30 -1.11 -10.04
C ALA A 46 9.62 -2.59 -9.74
N ARG A 47 8.96 -3.15 -8.71
CA ARG A 47 9.17 -4.53 -8.28
C ARG A 47 8.42 -5.54 -9.11
N TRP A 48 8.82 -6.79 -9.00
CA TRP A 48 7.98 -7.92 -9.42
C TRP A 48 6.66 -7.84 -8.63
N ASN A 49 5.52 -7.81 -9.34
CA ASN A 49 4.15 -7.53 -8.86
C ASN A 49 3.70 -6.04 -8.85
N SER A 50 4.54 -5.08 -9.25
CA SER A 50 4.19 -3.64 -9.32
C SER A 50 3.05 -3.28 -10.28
N SER A 51 2.51 -4.22 -11.07
CA SER A 51 1.35 -3.97 -11.93
C SER A 51 0.10 -3.59 -11.14
N ARG A 52 0.00 -4.00 -9.86
CA ARG A 52 -1.11 -3.68 -8.96
C ARG A 52 -1.22 -2.17 -8.70
N GLN A 53 -0.09 -1.51 -8.49
CA GLN A 53 0.01 -0.05 -8.33
C GLN A 53 -0.38 0.73 -9.60
N ARG A 54 -0.45 0.08 -10.77
CA ARG A 54 -0.78 0.75 -12.05
C ARG A 54 -2.28 0.83 -12.33
N GLN A 55 -3.12 0.26 -11.48
CA GLN A 55 -4.57 0.30 -11.64
C GLN A 55 -5.12 1.67 -11.27
N SER A 56 -6.21 2.09 -11.90
CA SER A 56 -6.98 3.25 -11.43
C SER A 56 -7.86 2.84 -10.25
N ILE A 57 -8.29 3.80 -9.43
CA ILE A 57 -9.22 3.57 -8.32
C ILE A 57 -10.49 2.83 -8.78
N THR A 58 -10.97 3.14 -9.98
CA THR A 58 -12.14 2.49 -10.60
C THR A 58 -11.89 1.07 -11.11
N GLY A 59 -10.63 0.71 -11.36
CA GLY A 59 -10.21 -0.61 -11.81
C GLY A 59 -9.72 -1.51 -10.67
N MET A 60 -9.55 -0.96 -9.46
CA MET A 60 -9.21 -1.70 -8.27
C MET A 60 -10.48 -2.20 -7.59
N ASN A 61 -10.54 -3.51 -7.39
CA ASN A 61 -11.55 -4.10 -6.51
C ASN A 61 -11.07 -4.13 -5.06
N GLU A 62 -9.75 -4.04 -4.83
CA GLU A 62 -9.12 -4.00 -3.52
C GLU A 62 -7.88 -3.12 -3.64
N TYR A 63 -7.62 -2.22 -2.67
CA TYR A 63 -6.39 -1.44 -2.65
C TYR A 63 -5.30 -2.27 -1.97
N THR A 64 -4.85 -3.32 -2.66
CA THR A 64 -3.78 -4.19 -2.18
C THR A 64 -2.37 -3.57 -2.22
N PRO A 65 -2.03 -2.54 -3.05
CA PRO A 65 -0.65 -2.08 -3.13
C PRO A 65 -0.21 -1.12 -2.00
N ILE A 66 -1.08 -0.77 -1.04
CA ILE A 66 -0.76 0.21 0.01
C ILE A 66 0.53 -0.10 0.78
N VAL A 67 0.84 -1.37 1.04
CA VAL A 67 2.10 -1.71 1.73
C VAL A 67 3.32 -1.38 0.88
N GLU A 68 3.23 -1.53 -0.44
CA GLU A 68 4.29 -1.15 -1.36
C GLU A 68 4.44 0.38 -1.43
N ASP A 69 3.32 1.11 -1.55
CA ASP A 69 3.25 2.58 -1.55
C ASP A 69 3.85 3.18 -0.25
N LEU A 70 3.62 2.55 0.91
CA LEU A 70 4.20 3.00 2.17
C LEU A 70 5.74 2.87 2.22
N ILE A 71 6.33 2.02 1.38
CA ILE A 71 7.76 1.70 1.40
C ILE A 71 8.52 2.46 0.31
N ASP A 72 8.03 2.41 -0.93
CA ASP A 72 8.79 2.84 -2.10
C ASP A 72 8.60 4.31 -2.45
N THR A 73 9.45 4.85 -3.35
CA THR A 73 9.37 6.26 -3.75
C THR A 73 8.64 6.46 -5.08
N LEU A 74 7.97 5.44 -5.60
CA LEU A 74 7.44 5.42 -6.95
C LEU A 74 5.99 5.91 -6.94
N ASN A 75 5.78 7.11 -7.47
CA ASN A 75 4.43 7.59 -7.73
C ASN A 75 3.99 7.25 -9.15
N GLN A 76 3.09 6.26 -9.28
CA GLN A 76 2.60 5.77 -10.57
C GLN A 76 1.78 6.84 -11.29
N ASN A 77 1.13 7.77 -10.58
CA ASN A 77 0.38 8.87 -11.18
C ASN A 77 1.25 9.78 -12.07
N ILE A 78 2.53 9.95 -11.72
CA ILE A 78 3.46 10.81 -12.47
C ILE A 78 4.53 10.02 -13.24
N THR A 79 4.44 8.69 -13.25
CA THR A 79 5.43 7.84 -13.92
C THR A 79 5.22 7.89 -15.44
N PRO A 80 6.29 8.08 -16.24
CA PRO A 80 6.19 8.08 -17.70
C PRO A 80 5.53 6.81 -18.25
N ASN A 81 4.64 6.97 -19.23
CA ASN A 81 3.86 5.89 -19.85
C ASN A 81 2.79 5.25 -18.94
N ILE A 82 2.49 5.85 -17.79
CA ILE A 82 1.31 5.52 -17.00
C ILE A 82 0.24 6.61 -17.23
N PRO A 83 -1.07 6.28 -17.34
CA PRO A 83 -2.09 7.25 -17.74
C PRO A 83 -2.35 8.44 -16.80
N GLY A 84 -1.79 8.45 -15.58
CA GLY A 84 -1.98 9.54 -14.60
C GLY A 84 -3.36 9.59 -13.94
N ILE A 85 -4.05 8.45 -13.93
CA ILE A 85 -5.36 8.27 -13.27
C ILE A 85 -5.25 7.36 -12.03
N GLN A 86 -4.02 6.95 -11.72
CA GLN A 86 -3.65 6.16 -10.57
C GLN A 86 -3.73 7.04 -9.31
N PRO A 87 -3.87 6.44 -8.12
CA PRO A 87 -3.68 7.12 -6.85
C PRO A 87 -2.41 7.98 -6.83
N ILE A 88 -2.50 9.18 -6.24
CA ILE A 88 -1.32 10.01 -6.00
C ILE A 88 -0.57 9.43 -4.81
N ASP A 89 0.57 8.80 -5.08
CA ASP A 89 1.42 8.27 -4.01
C ASP A 89 2.56 9.23 -3.66
N ARG A 90 2.57 9.70 -2.42
CA ARG A 90 3.61 10.60 -1.88
C ARG A 90 4.07 10.16 -0.51
N VAL A 91 3.71 8.95 -0.10
CA VAL A 91 4.19 8.34 1.14
C VAL A 91 5.37 7.45 0.77
N ASN A 92 6.39 7.36 1.62
CA ASN A 92 7.50 6.43 1.44
C ASN A 92 8.30 6.27 2.73
N GLY A 93 9.21 5.30 2.76
CA GLY A 93 10.23 5.18 3.81
C GLY A 93 9.74 4.53 5.10
N TYR A 94 8.53 3.98 5.14
CA TYR A 94 8.20 2.99 6.15
C TYR A 94 8.90 1.67 5.83
N ASN A 95 9.09 0.81 6.83
CA ASN A 95 9.55 -0.56 6.63
C ASN A 95 8.48 -1.57 7.07
N LEU A 96 8.62 -2.83 6.62
CA LEU A 96 7.64 -3.88 6.94
C LEU A 96 7.37 -4.04 8.43
N ASN A 97 8.36 -3.86 9.31
CA ASN A 97 8.16 -3.99 10.75
C ASN A 97 7.27 -2.87 11.29
N GLN A 98 7.50 -1.63 10.85
CA GLN A 98 6.65 -0.49 11.23
C GLN A 98 5.22 -0.68 10.73
N ILE A 99 5.07 -1.14 9.48
CA ILE A 99 3.77 -1.41 8.88
C ILE A 99 3.04 -2.52 9.63
N GLN A 100 3.69 -3.65 9.90
CA GLN A 100 3.11 -4.75 10.68
C GLN A 100 2.66 -4.27 12.06
N THR A 101 3.54 -3.60 12.78
CA THR A 101 3.25 -3.13 14.14
C THR A 101 2.11 -2.12 14.15
N SER A 102 1.99 -1.29 13.11
CA SER A 102 0.85 -0.37 12.97
C SER A 102 -0.48 -1.06 12.66
N LEU A 103 -0.46 -2.29 12.13
CA LEU A 103 -1.65 -3.11 11.93
C LEU A 103 -2.09 -3.84 13.22
N ASP A 104 -1.20 -3.97 14.21
CA ASP A 104 -1.51 -4.71 15.42
C ASP A 104 -2.75 -4.16 16.14
N ASN A 105 -3.68 -5.07 16.45
CA ASN A 105 -4.96 -4.77 17.08
C ASN A 105 -5.92 -3.85 16.29
N CYS A 106 -5.61 -3.51 15.04
CA CYS A 106 -6.52 -2.74 14.20
C CYS A 106 -7.63 -3.59 13.60
N ARG A 107 -8.83 -2.99 13.53
CA ARG A 107 -10.03 -3.59 12.92
C ARG A 107 -10.59 -2.80 11.75
N ASN A 108 -9.98 -1.66 11.45
CA ASN A 108 -10.34 -0.79 10.35
C ASN A 108 -9.13 0.00 9.86
N ILE A 109 -9.28 0.60 8.69
CA ILE A 109 -8.24 1.37 8.00
C ILE A 109 -7.86 2.64 8.77
N ASP A 110 -8.81 3.26 9.48
CA ASP A 110 -8.57 4.49 10.24
C ASP A 110 -7.60 4.25 11.41
N CYS A 111 -7.77 3.13 12.14
CA CYS A 111 -6.84 2.68 13.18
C CYS A 111 -5.42 2.49 12.62
N TRP A 112 -5.32 1.92 11.41
CA TRP A 112 -4.02 1.69 10.79
C TRP A 112 -3.32 3.00 10.40
N GLU A 113 -4.06 3.95 9.81
CA GLU A 113 -3.55 5.31 9.52
C GLU A 113 -3.05 5.99 10.80
N ASP A 114 -3.87 5.96 11.85
CA ASP A 114 -3.56 6.58 13.13
C ASP A 114 -2.31 5.95 13.77
N ASN A 115 -2.17 4.62 13.72
CA ASN A 115 -1.00 3.95 14.25
C ASN A 115 0.28 4.28 13.48
N LEU A 116 0.23 4.34 12.15
CA LEU A 116 1.38 4.76 11.33
C LEU A 116 1.84 6.18 11.69
N ARG A 117 0.88 7.07 11.91
CA ARG A 117 1.12 8.49 12.25
C ARG A 117 1.61 8.68 13.68
N ASN A 118 1.04 7.97 14.65
CA ASN A 118 1.29 8.22 16.06
C ASN A 118 2.50 7.44 16.60
N ASN A 119 2.84 6.30 16.00
CA ASN A 119 3.90 5.44 16.51
C ASN A 119 5.26 5.69 15.86
N TYR A 120 5.30 6.40 14.73
CA TYR A 120 6.52 6.60 13.94
C TYR A 120 6.60 8.02 13.40
N THR A 121 7.80 8.60 13.46
CA THR A 121 8.11 9.84 12.75
C THR A 121 8.60 9.49 11.34
N ASN A 122 7.89 9.95 10.32
CA ASN A 122 8.27 9.77 8.91
C ASN A 122 8.14 11.12 8.17
N SER A 123 9.12 11.47 7.34
CA SER A 123 9.12 12.75 6.60
C SER A 123 7.94 12.92 5.63
N THR A 124 7.24 11.84 5.30
CA THR A 124 6.09 11.81 4.39
C THR A 124 4.75 11.56 5.08
N GLU A 125 4.71 11.49 6.41
CA GLU A 125 3.49 11.16 7.19
C GLU A 125 2.32 12.14 6.96
N ASN A 126 2.61 13.37 6.55
CA ASN A 126 1.61 14.37 6.19
C ASN A 126 0.79 13.96 4.95
N ASN A 127 1.29 13.04 4.12
CA ASN A 127 0.60 12.53 2.93
C ASN A 127 -0.22 11.26 3.22
N LEU A 128 -0.13 10.67 4.43
CA LEU A 128 -0.88 9.46 4.79
C LEU A 128 -2.38 9.61 4.56
N THR A 129 -2.95 10.78 4.86
CA THR A 129 -4.40 11.00 4.69
C THR A 129 -4.82 10.95 3.22
N GLU A 130 -3.99 11.44 2.30
CA GLU A 130 -4.26 11.33 0.86
C GLU A 130 -4.23 9.87 0.41
N LEU A 131 -3.18 9.13 0.79
CA LEU A 131 -3.05 7.72 0.46
C LEU A 131 -4.23 6.88 1.01
N PHE A 132 -4.55 7.06 2.30
CA PHE A 132 -5.62 6.31 2.96
C PHE A 132 -7.02 6.70 2.47
N ASN A 133 -7.21 7.90 1.90
CA ASN A 133 -8.47 8.23 1.24
C ASN A 133 -8.71 7.37 -0.01
N TYR A 134 -7.68 7.03 -0.79
CA TYR A 134 -7.84 6.10 -1.90
C TYR A 134 -8.24 4.70 -1.44
N VAL A 135 -7.67 4.23 -0.33
CA VAL A 135 -8.08 2.95 0.27
C VAL A 135 -9.55 2.97 0.69
N ARG A 136 -10.00 4.08 1.32
CA ARG A 136 -11.42 4.27 1.68
C ARG A 136 -12.33 4.31 0.46
N GLU A 137 -11.89 4.92 -0.65
CA GLU A 137 -12.64 4.95 -1.91
C GLU A 137 -12.78 3.55 -2.52
N VAL A 138 -11.68 2.80 -2.64
CA VAL A 138 -11.73 1.43 -3.17
C VAL A 138 -12.59 0.51 -2.28
N ARG A 139 -12.50 0.64 -0.96
CA ARG A 139 -13.39 -0.08 -0.02
C ARG A 139 -14.87 0.14 -0.33
N ASN A 140 -15.24 1.34 -0.75
CA ASN A 140 -16.63 1.68 -1.05
C ASN A 140 -17.07 1.18 -2.44
N ASN A 141 -16.13 0.80 -3.30
CA ASN A 141 -16.38 0.19 -4.61
C ASN A 141 -16.58 -1.33 -4.55
N MET A 142 -16.15 -1.97 -3.45
CA MET A 142 -16.45 -3.37 -3.10
C MET A 142 -17.91 -3.57 -2.73
#